data_AF-A0A6L6JNM2-F1
#
_entry.id   AF-A0A6L6JNM2-F1
#
_cell.length_a   1.000
_cell.length_b   1.000
_cell.length_c   1.000
_cell.angle_alpha   90.00
_cell.angle_beta   90.00
_cell.angle_gamma   90.00
#
_symmetry.space_group_name_H-M   'P 1'
#
loop_
_entity.id
_entity.type
_entity.pdbx_description
1 polymer ?
#
loop_
_entity_poly.entity_id
_entity_poly.type
_entity_poly.pdbx_seq_one_letter_code
_entity_poly.pdbx_strand_id
1 'polypeptide(L)'
;MASQAKTNVIDPLIDNNPITLQVLGICSALAVTTNMMASLIMCIALTTVTAFSGAFISAIRKHIPGNIRIIVQMTIIASLVIIVDQVLKAYAYEASKQLSVFVGLIITNCIVLGRAEAYAMKNPPLLSFLDGLGNGLGYSLILMSVAFFRELLGAGKLFGMTVIPVASEGGWYIPNGLMLLPPSAFFVIGLMIWAIRTWKKEQVEKPDYQIHQVHRTEVL
;
A
#
# COMPACT_ATOMS: atom_id res chain seq x y z
N MET A 1 -7.24 -22.22 -15.32
CA MET A 1 -6.86 -21.95 -13.91
C MET A 1 -5.44 -21.39 -13.77
N ALA A 2 -4.40 -22.00 -14.34
CA ALA A 2 -3.02 -21.49 -14.20
C ALA A 2 -2.78 -20.08 -14.78
N SER A 3 -3.49 -19.71 -15.87
CA SER A 3 -3.39 -18.38 -16.47
C SER A 3 -3.93 -17.27 -15.55
N GLN A 4 -5.17 -17.40 -15.05
CA GLN A 4 -5.76 -16.46 -14.07
C GLN A 4 -4.96 -16.34 -12.77
N ALA A 5 -4.38 -17.43 -12.28
CA ALA A 5 -3.55 -17.41 -11.08
C ALA A 5 -2.26 -16.59 -11.28
N LYS A 6 -1.61 -16.68 -12.45
CA LYS A 6 -0.45 -15.85 -12.79
C LYS A 6 -0.83 -14.39 -12.98
N THR A 7 -1.93 -14.11 -13.68
CA THR A 7 -2.46 -12.75 -13.88
C THR A 7 -2.75 -12.05 -12.54
N ASN A 8 -3.41 -12.74 -11.60
CA ASN A 8 -3.73 -12.17 -10.28
C ASN A 8 -2.49 -11.82 -9.43
N VAL A 9 -1.34 -12.46 -9.69
CA VAL A 9 -0.11 -12.19 -8.96
C VAL A 9 0.74 -11.17 -9.68
N ILE A 10 0.82 -11.22 -11.02
CA ILE A 10 1.75 -10.41 -11.81
C ILE A 10 1.15 -9.03 -12.15
N ASP A 11 -0.15 -8.95 -12.46
CA ASP A 11 -0.77 -7.68 -12.86
C ASP A 11 -0.74 -6.63 -11.74
N PRO A 12 -1.02 -6.95 -10.45
CA PRO A 12 -0.98 -5.96 -9.39
C PRO A 12 0.42 -5.43 -9.06
N LEU A 13 1.50 -6.07 -9.56
CA LEU A 13 2.85 -5.59 -9.34
C LEU A 13 3.15 -4.32 -10.16
N ILE A 14 2.73 -4.28 -11.43
CA ILE A 14 3.12 -3.22 -12.38
C ILE A 14 1.91 -2.58 -13.06
N ASP A 15 0.95 -3.37 -13.55
CA ASP A 15 -0.10 -2.88 -14.45
C ASP A 15 -1.37 -2.39 -13.74
N ASN A 16 -1.74 -3.03 -12.63
CA ASN A 16 -2.92 -2.69 -11.83
C ASN A 16 -2.55 -2.44 -10.35
N ASN A 17 -1.45 -1.72 -10.13
CA ASN A 17 -0.92 -1.54 -8.78
C ASN A 17 -1.87 -0.73 -7.87
N PRO A 18 -2.10 -1.19 -6.63
CA PRO A 18 -3.07 -0.58 -5.71
C PRO A 18 -2.75 0.87 -5.35
N ILE A 19 -1.48 1.26 -5.29
CA ILE A 19 -1.11 2.63 -4.91
C ILE A 19 -1.11 3.55 -6.12
N THR A 20 -0.53 3.13 -7.25
CA THR A 20 -0.27 4.03 -8.39
C THR A 20 -1.48 4.21 -9.31
N LEU A 21 -2.35 3.20 -9.40
CA LEU A 21 -3.53 3.21 -10.26
C LEU A 21 -4.82 3.26 -9.44
N GLN A 22 -4.95 2.43 -8.40
CA GLN A 22 -6.19 2.36 -7.61
C GLN A 22 -6.26 3.40 -6.47
N VAL A 23 -5.16 4.08 -6.14
CA VAL A 23 -5.10 5.13 -5.09
C VAL A 23 -5.52 4.57 -3.71
N LEU A 24 -5.29 3.28 -3.46
CA LEU A 24 -5.59 2.58 -2.21
C LEU A 24 -4.36 2.49 -1.31
N GLY A 25 -4.53 2.72 0.00
CA GLY A 25 -3.47 2.52 1.00
C GLY A 25 -2.46 3.66 1.11
N ILE A 26 -2.79 4.86 0.62
CA ILE A 26 -1.91 6.04 0.69
C ILE A 26 -1.68 6.48 2.15
N CYS A 27 -2.70 6.41 3.01
CA CYS A 27 -2.60 6.83 4.41
C CYS A 27 -1.47 6.11 5.17
N SER A 28 -1.36 4.79 5.01
CA SER A 28 -0.29 4.00 5.59
C SER A 28 1.07 4.27 4.94
N ALA A 29 1.08 4.53 3.63
CA ALA A 29 2.30 4.89 2.92
C ALA A 29 2.91 6.21 3.42
N LEU A 30 2.08 7.21 3.69
CA LEU A 30 2.55 8.49 4.23
C LEU A 30 3.12 8.36 5.66
N ALA A 31 2.52 7.49 6.47
CA ALA A 31 2.83 7.36 7.89
C ALA A 31 4.09 6.51 8.18
N VAL A 32 4.30 5.41 7.45
CA VAL A 32 5.29 4.39 7.86
C VAL A 32 6.61 4.49 7.09
N THR A 33 6.63 5.15 5.92
CA THR A 33 7.83 5.21 5.06
C THR A 33 8.92 6.17 5.55
N THR A 34 8.86 6.66 6.79
CA THR A 34 9.99 7.38 7.41
C THR A 34 11.08 6.43 7.89
N ASN A 35 10.71 5.16 8.11
CA ASN A 35 11.61 4.11 8.57
C ASN A 35 11.38 2.84 7.73
N MET A 36 12.44 2.36 7.10
CA MET A 36 12.47 1.22 6.19
C MET A 36 12.29 -0.10 6.92
N MET A 37 12.80 -0.24 8.15
CA MET A 37 12.54 -1.42 8.99
C MET A 37 11.05 -1.51 9.34
N ALA A 38 10.45 -0.40 9.78
CA ALA A 38 9.02 -0.34 10.07
C ALA A 38 8.17 -0.61 8.82
N SER A 39 8.56 -0.05 7.68
CA SER A 39 7.91 -0.27 6.38
C SER A 39 7.96 -1.72 5.96
N LEU A 40 9.11 -2.39 6.13
CA LEU A 40 9.27 -3.80 5.78
C LEU A 40 8.37 -4.70 6.62
N ILE A 41 8.27 -4.46 7.93
CA ILE A 41 7.39 -5.25 8.78
C ILE A 41 5.93 -5.00 8.41
N MET A 42 5.55 -3.76 8.11
CA MET A 42 4.21 -3.44 7.63
C MET A 42 3.89 -4.15 6.31
N CYS A 43 4.82 -4.20 5.36
CA CYS A 43 4.67 -4.90 4.08
C CYS A 43 4.34 -6.38 4.28
N ILE A 44 5.11 -7.05 5.13
CA ILE A 44 4.92 -8.49 5.42
C ILE A 44 3.58 -8.73 6.11
N ALA A 45 3.27 -7.93 7.14
CA ALA A 45 2.02 -8.06 7.89
C ALA A 45 0.80 -7.81 6.99
N LEU A 46 0.80 -6.73 6.22
CA LEU A 46 -0.30 -6.36 5.33
C LEU A 46 -0.48 -7.37 4.21
N THR A 47 0.60 -7.85 3.59
CA THR A 47 0.52 -8.88 2.53
C THR A 47 -0.09 -10.18 3.06
N THR A 48 0.30 -10.57 4.27
CA THR A 48 -0.27 -11.75 4.93
C THR A 48 -1.75 -11.56 5.23
N VAL A 49 -2.13 -10.44 5.85
CA VAL A 49 -3.51 -10.13 6.22
C VAL A 49 -4.41 -10.02 4.98
N THR A 50 -3.97 -9.34 3.92
CA THR A 50 -4.73 -9.20 2.67
C THR A 50 -4.99 -10.55 1.99
N ALA A 51 -3.97 -11.42 1.91
CA ALA A 51 -4.11 -12.75 1.32
C ALA A 51 -5.10 -13.63 2.10
N PHE A 52 -4.95 -13.72 3.42
CA PHE A 52 -5.83 -14.55 4.25
C PHE A 52 -7.23 -13.97 4.39
N SER A 53 -7.38 -12.66 4.61
CA SER A 53 -8.71 -12.02 4.73
C SER A 53 -9.53 -12.21 3.46
N GLY A 54 -8.93 -12.06 2.27
CA GLY A 54 -9.60 -12.33 1.00
C GLY A 54 -10.08 -13.78 0.87
N ALA A 55 -9.27 -14.75 1.32
CA ALA A 55 -9.65 -16.16 1.32
C ALA A 55 -10.83 -16.46 2.26
N PHE A 56 -10.78 -15.97 3.50
CA PHE A 56 -11.83 -16.18 4.50
C PHE A 56 -13.15 -15.50 4.12
N ILE A 57 -13.10 -14.26 3.64
CA ILE A 57 -14.28 -13.52 3.19
C ILE A 57 -14.92 -14.23 1.98
N SER A 58 -14.11 -14.68 1.03
CA SER A 58 -14.59 -15.46 -0.12
C SER A 58 -15.25 -16.79 0.29
N ALA A 59 -14.73 -17.47 1.31
CA ALA A 59 -15.33 -18.70 1.82
C ALA A 59 -16.71 -18.48 2.45
N ILE A 60 -16.87 -17.37 3.19
CA ILE A 60 -18.09 -17.07 3.96
C ILE A 60 -19.09 -16.23 3.15
N ARG A 61 -18.70 -15.68 1.98
CA ARG A 61 -19.49 -14.73 1.16
C ARG A 61 -20.96 -15.06 0.95
N LYS A 62 -21.33 -16.34 0.87
CA LYS A 62 -22.73 -16.80 0.66
C LYS A 62 -23.64 -16.54 1.86
N HIS A 63 -23.06 -16.37 3.06
CA HIS A 63 -23.77 -16.13 4.31
C HIS A 63 -23.81 -14.65 4.69
N ILE A 64 -23.18 -13.76 3.89
CA ILE A 64 -23.06 -12.34 4.20
C ILE A 64 -24.22 -11.58 3.54
N PRO A 65 -25.21 -11.09 4.32
CA PRO A 65 -26.28 -10.26 3.77
C PRO A 65 -25.73 -8.89 3.33
N GLY A 66 -26.24 -8.36 2.21
CA GLY A 66 -25.72 -7.15 1.58
C GLY A 66 -25.70 -5.92 2.50
N ASN A 67 -26.70 -5.78 3.38
CA ASN A 67 -26.90 -4.58 4.19
C ASN A 67 -25.85 -4.36 5.28
N ILE A 68 -25.17 -5.43 5.74
CA ILE A 68 -24.16 -5.36 6.82
C ILE A 68 -22.79 -5.90 6.35
N ARG A 69 -22.58 -5.99 5.04
CA ARG A 69 -21.41 -6.63 4.43
C ARG A 69 -20.09 -6.02 4.90
N ILE A 70 -19.96 -4.70 4.85
CA ILE A 70 -18.72 -3.99 5.23
C ILE A 70 -18.38 -4.26 6.70
N ILE A 71 -19.40 -4.28 7.58
CA ILE A 71 -19.23 -4.57 9.01
C ILE A 71 -18.69 -5.98 9.20
N VAL A 72 -19.26 -6.98 8.52
CA VAL A 72 -18.79 -8.38 8.59
C VAL A 72 -17.36 -8.51 8.09
N GLN A 73 -17.02 -7.87 6.96
CA GLN A 73 -15.67 -7.90 6.40
C GLN A 73 -14.65 -7.25 7.35
N MET A 74 -14.94 -6.08 7.90
CA MET A 74 -14.04 -5.41 8.85
C MET A 74 -13.84 -6.25 10.12
N THR A 75 -14.87 -6.95 10.62
CA THR A 75 -14.72 -7.85 11.77
C THR A 75 -13.81 -9.04 11.47
N ILE A 76 -13.91 -9.64 10.28
CA ILE A 76 -13.02 -10.73 9.84
C ILE A 76 -11.57 -10.22 9.70
N ILE A 77 -11.40 -9.05 9.10
CA ILE A 77 -10.07 -8.43 8.96
C ILE A 77 -9.47 -8.13 10.34
N ALA A 78 -10.24 -7.47 11.23
CA ALA A 78 -9.78 -7.11 12.55
C ALA A 78 -9.38 -8.33 13.39
N SER A 79 -10.17 -9.40 13.37
CA SER A 79 -9.83 -10.62 14.10
C SER A 79 -8.53 -11.26 13.58
N LEU A 80 -8.32 -11.29 12.26
CA LEU A 80 -7.07 -11.79 11.67
C LEU A 80 -5.87 -10.93 12.05
N VAL A 81 -5.98 -9.59 11.99
CA VAL A 81 -4.88 -8.70 12.39
C VAL A 81 -4.57 -8.86 13.88
N ILE A 82 -5.57 -9.00 14.74
CA ILE A 82 -5.37 -9.23 16.17
C ILE A 82 -4.66 -10.57 16.41
N ILE A 83 -5.01 -11.64 15.70
CA ILE A 83 -4.29 -12.92 15.81
C ILE A 83 -2.81 -12.75 15.43
N VAL A 84 -2.51 -12.03 14.35
CA VAL A 84 -1.13 -11.75 13.93
C VAL A 84 -0.39 -10.93 14.99
N ASP A 85 -1.03 -9.92 15.57
CA ASP A 85 -0.47 -9.11 16.66
C ASP A 85 -0.14 -9.97 17.89
N GLN A 86 -1.04 -10.88 18.29
CA GLN A 86 -0.81 -11.77 19.42
C GLN A 86 0.32 -12.78 19.17
N VAL A 87 0.43 -13.33 17.95
CA VAL A 87 1.54 -14.21 17.57
C VAL A 87 2.87 -13.45 17.65
N LEU A 88 2.93 -12.21 17.18
CA LEU A 88 4.14 -11.40 17.25
C LEU A 88 4.51 -11.01 18.68
N LYS A 89 3.53 -10.74 19.55
CA LYS A 89 3.76 -10.54 20.99
C LYS A 89 4.43 -11.74 21.65
N ALA A 90 4.06 -12.95 21.22
CA ALA A 90 4.58 -14.18 21.79
C ALA A 90 6.03 -14.51 21.37
N TYR A 91 6.40 -14.26 20.11
CA TYR A 91 7.71 -14.65 19.58
C TYR A 91 8.74 -13.51 19.49
N ALA A 92 8.29 -12.24 19.39
CA ALA A 92 9.16 -11.09 19.18
C ALA A 92 8.62 -9.81 19.85
N TYR A 93 8.73 -9.73 21.17
CA TYR A 93 8.15 -8.64 21.98
C TYR A 93 8.65 -7.23 21.57
N GLU A 94 9.93 -7.07 21.24
CA GLU A 94 10.45 -5.76 20.79
C GLU A 94 9.87 -5.32 19.44
N ALA A 95 9.74 -6.25 18.49
CA ALA A 95 9.11 -5.98 17.20
C ALA A 95 7.61 -5.69 17.38
N SER A 96 6.94 -6.41 18.30
CA SER A 96 5.53 -6.20 18.62
C SER A 96 5.25 -4.81 19.21
N LYS A 97 6.14 -4.27 20.05
CA LYS A 97 5.95 -2.94 20.64
C LYS A 97 5.89 -1.84 19.57
N GLN A 98 6.70 -1.95 18.53
CA GLN A 98 6.64 -1.04 17.38
C GLN A 98 5.38 -1.29 16.53
N LEU A 99 4.95 -2.54 16.42
CA LEU A 99 3.80 -2.96 15.62
C LEU A 99 2.45 -2.61 16.22
N SER A 100 2.34 -2.44 17.54
CA SER A 100 1.04 -2.19 18.17
C SER A 100 0.34 -0.94 17.61
N VAL A 101 1.10 0.05 17.11
CA VAL A 101 0.55 1.22 16.40
C VAL A 101 0.14 0.86 14.97
N PHE A 102 0.90 0.00 14.29
CA PHE A 102 0.63 -0.45 12.93
C PHE A 102 -0.57 -1.39 12.82
N VAL A 103 -0.94 -2.11 13.89
CA VAL A 103 -2.16 -2.94 13.95
C VAL A 103 -3.40 -2.13 13.54
N GLY A 104 -3.60 -0.94 14.12
CA GLY A 104 -4.73 -0.07 13.76
C GLY A 104 -4.69 0.40 12.30
N LEU A 105 -3.50 0.72 11.80
CA LEU A 105 -3.28 1.16 10.41
C LEU A 105 -3.48 0.03 9.39
N ILE A 106 -3.27 -1.23 9.79
CA ILE A 106 -3.55 -2.40 8.95
C ILE A 106 -5.05 -2.67 8.92
N ILE A 107 -5.74 -2.61 10.06
CA ILE A 107 -7.21 -2.84 10.13
C ILE A 107 -7.96 -1.82 9.27
N THR A 108 -7.56 -0.56 9.34
CA THR A 108 -8.19 0.56 8.62
C THR A 108 -7.60 0.77 7.23
N ASN A 109 -6.78 -0.16 6.73
CA ASN A 109 -6.15 0.00 5.43
C ASN A 109 -7.14 -0.20 4.28
N CYS A 110 -7.22 0.80 3.41
CA CYS A 110 -8.12 0.78 2.26
C CYS A 110 -7.86 -0.39 1.31
N ILE A 111 -6.62 -0.89 1.20
CA ILE A 111 -6.32 -2.03 0.33
C ILE A 111 -7.00 -3.32 0.80
N VAL A 112 -7.03 -3.57 2.12
CA VAL A 112 -7.57 -4.81 2.68
C VAL A 112 -9.08 -4.87 2.46
N LEU A 113 -9.78 -3.78 2.80
CA LEU A 113 -11.21 -3.66 2.58
C LEU A 113 -11.56 -3.60 1.09
N GLY A 114 -10.80 -2.82 0.30
CA GLY A 114 -11.05 -2.62 -1.12
C GLY A 114 -10.95 -3.92 -1.93
N ARG A 115 -9.93 -4.75 -1.67
CA ARG A 115 -9.79 -6.06 -2.34
C ARG A 115 -10.81 -7.08 -1.83
N ALA A 116 -11.11 -7.06 -0.53
CA ALA A 116 -12.17 -7.90 0.02
C ALA A 116 -13.53 -7.65 -0.66
N GLU A 117 -13.92 -6.38 -0.82
CA GLU A 117 -15.19 -6.02 -1.43
C GLU A 117 -15.21 -6.22 -2.95
N ALA A 118 -14.18 -5.73 -3.65
CA ALA A 118 -14.16 -5.74 -5.10
C ALA A 118 -13.89 -7.14 -5.70
N TYR A 119 -13.08 -7.96 -5.03
CA TYR A 119 -12.60 -9.24 -5.57
C TYR A 119 -13.10 -10.45 -4.77
N ALA A 120 -12.92 -10.48 -3.45
CA ALA A 120 -13.21 -11.69 -2.66
C ALA A 120 -14.70 -12.06 -2.64
N MET A 121 -15.60 -11.08 -2.71
CA MET A 121 -17.05 -11.32 -2.80
C MET A 121 -17.47 -11.98 -4.11
N LYS A 122 -16.68 -11.88 -5.19
CA LYS A 122 -17.03 -12.36 -6.53
C LYS A 122 -16.24 -13.60 -6.92
N ASN A 123 -15.02 -13.78 -6.41
CA ASN A 123 -14.12 -14.86 -6.79
C ASN A 123 -13.98 -15.95 -5.72
N PRO A 124 -13.62 -17.19 -6.09
CA PRO A 124 -13.43 -18.29 -5.14
C PRO A 124 -12.22 -18.07 -4.20
N PRO A 125 -12.12 -18.84 -3.08
CA PRO A 125 -11.14 -18.56 -2.02
C PRO A 125 -9.68 -18.60 -2.49
N LEU A 126 -9.32 -19.60 -3.30
CA LEU A 126 -7.95 -19.74 -3.81
C LEU A 126 -7.52 -18.57 -4.71
N LEU A 127 -8.42 -18.10 -5.58
CA LEU A 127 -8.14 -16.94 -6.45
C LEU A 127 -8.08 -15.65 -5.64
N SER A 128 -8.90 -15.54 -4.58
CA SER A 128 -8.92 -14.37 -3.69
C SER A 128 -7.67 -14.29 -2.81
N PHE A 129 -7.11 -15.45 -2.42
CA PHE A 129 -5.83 -15.52 -1.73
C PHE A 129 -4.69 -15.00 -2.62
N LEU A 130 -4.64 -15.47 -3.87
CA LEU A 130 -3.62 -15.04 -4.84
C LEU A 130 -3.75 -13.55 -5.20
N ASP A 131 -4.98 -13.04 -5.30
CA ASP A 131 -5.23 -11.61 -5.51
C ASP A 131 -4.73 -10.77 -4.33
N GLY A 132 -5.05 -11.17 -3.10
CA GLY A 132 -4.56 -10.50 -1.89
C GLY A 132 -3.05 -10.51 -1.81
N LEU A 133 -2.41 -11.64 -2.13
CA LEU A 133 -0.96 -11.77 -2.19
C LEU A 133 -0.34 -10.84 -3.26
N GLY A 134 -0.88 -10.84 -4.48
CA GLY A 134 -0.40 -9.99 -5.57
C GLY A 134 -0.52 -8.49 -5.24
N ASN A 135 -1.69 -8.05 -4.75
CA ASN A 135 -1.91 -6.66 -4.38
C ASN A 135 -1.08 -6.24 -3.15
N GLY A 136 -0.90 -7.13 -2.16
CA GLY A 136 -0.03 -6.90 -1.01
C GLY A 136 1.44 -6.73 -1.41
N LEU A 137 1.93 -7.57 -2.34
CA LEU A 137 3.28 -7.43 -2.89
C LEU A 137 3.44 -6.16 -3.74
N GLY A 138 2.44 -5.82 -4.55
CA GLY A 138 2.42 -4.58 -5.32
C GLY A 138 2.47 -3.33 -4.43
N TYR A 139 1.70 -3.33 -3.34
CA TYR A 139 1.78 -2.31 -2.29
C TYR A 139 3.18 -2.25 -1.67
N SER A 140 3.74 -3.42 -1.34
CA SER A 140 5.02 -3.55 -0.67
C SER A 140 6.18 -2.99 -1.50
N LEU A 141 6.18 -3.25 -2.81
CA LEU A 141 7.19 -2.73 -3.74
C LEU A 141 7.23 -1.20 -3.72
N ILE A 142 6.06 -0.58 -3.81
CA ILE A 142 5.94 0.88 -3.79
C ILE A 142 6.33 1.44 -2.43
N LEU A 143 5.84 0.84 -1.34
CA LEU A 143 6.14 1.28 0.02
C LEU A 143 7.64 1.26 0.30
N MET A 144 8.32 0.16 -0.06
CA MET A 144 9.77 0.02 0.13
C MET A 144 10.57 1.00 -0.72
N SER A 145 10.12 1.28 -1.94
CA SER A 145 10.75 2.27 -2.81
C SER A 145 10.65 3.68 -2.21
N VAL A 146 9.46 4.07 -1.75
CA VAL A 146 9.24 5.38 -1.10
C VAL A 146 10.03 5.47 0.21
N ALA A 147 10.04 4.41 1.03
CA ALA A 147 10.79 4.37 2.28
C ALA A 147 12.30 4.50 2.04
N PHE A 148 12.82 3.85 1.00
CA PHE A 148 14.23 3.96 0.61
C PHE A 148 14.62 5.42 0.32
N PHE A 149 13.87 6.11 -0.55
CA PHE A 149 14.19 7.51 -0.86
C PHE A 149 14.01 8.42 0.35
N ARG A 150 12.99 8.18 1.18
CA ARG A 150 12.70 9.01 2.35
C ARG A 150 13.71 8.85 3.48
N GLU A 151 14.14 7.63 3.80
CA GLU A 151 15.13 7.40 4.86
C GLU A 151 16.52 7.85 4.41
N LEU A 152 16.89 7.55 3.16
CA LEU A 152 18.18 7.94 2.59
C LEU A 152 18.35 9.47 2.55
N LEU A 153 17.33 10.18 2.08
CA LEU A 153 17.39 11.65 1.96
C LEU A 153 16.99 12.37 3.26
N GLY A 154 16.29 11.70 4.17
CA GLY A 154 15.90 12.27 5.46
C GLY A 154 17.04 12.22 6.47
N ALA A 155 17.65 11.05 6.63
CA ALA A 155 18.63 10.79 7.69
C ALA A 155 20.01 10.33 7.19
N GLY A 156 20.18 10.07 5.89
CA GLY A 156 21.42 9.50 5.35
C GLY A 156 21.65 8.04 5.75
N LYS A 157 20.64 7.39 6.35
CA LYS A 157 20.70 6.03 6.88
C LYS A 157 19.81 5.11 6.04
N LEU A 158 20.18 3.83 5.99
CA LEU A 158 19.33 2.75 5.47
C LEU A 158 19.39 1.59 6.47
N PHE A 159 18.24 1.13 6.95
CA PHE A 159 18.15 0.07 7.96
C PHE A 159 19.00 0.36 9.21
N GLY A 160 19.16 1.65 9.57
CA GLY A 160 20.00 2.08 10.69
C GLY A 160 21.50 2.11 10.40
N MET A 161 21.97 1.67 9.23
CA MET A 161 23.36 1.82 8.79
C MET A 161 23.55 3.17 8.09
N THR A 162 24.62 3.90 8.45
CA THR A 162 24.98 5.17 7.81
C THR A 162 25.57 4.91 6.43
N VAL A 163 24.82 5.28 5.39
CA VAL A 163 25.24 5.11 3.99
C VAL A 163 25.83 6.40 3.46
N ILE A 164 25.24 7.53 3.83
CA ILE A 164 25.77 8.86 3.54
C ILE A 164 26.30 9.43 4.86
N PRO A 165 27.60 9.75 4.95
CA PRO A 165 28.14 10.35 6.15
C PRO A 165 27.49 11.73 6.33
N VAL A 166 26.76 11.87 7.43
CA VAL A 166 26.03 13.08 7.78
C VAL A 166 26.99 14.13 8.33
N ALA A 167 26.71 15.41 8.08
CA ALA A 167 27.53 16.54 8.52
C ALA A 167 27.76 16.55 10.04
N SER A 168 26.83 15.99 10.82
CA SER A 168 26.94 15.81 12.27
C SER A 168 27.94 14.73 12.70
N GLU A 169 28.30 13.79 11.80
CA GLU A 169 29.26 12.70 12.04
C GLU A 169 30.55 12.90 11.21
N GLY A 170 30.79 14.10 10.67
CA GLY A 170 32.00 14.45 9.90
C GLY A 170 31.88 14.28 8.39
N GLY A 171 30.67 14.08 7.86
CA GLY A 171 30.40 14.00 6.42
C GLY A 171 29.98 15.30 5.74
N TRP A 172 29.55 15.21 4.49
CA TRP A 172 29.17 16.36 3.66
C TRP A 172 27.65 16.56 3.52
N TYR A 173 26.85 15.63 4.04
CA TYR A 173 25.42 15.60 3.82
C TYR A 173 24.64 16.23 4.98
N ILE A 174 23.83 17.25 4.68
CA ILE A 174 22.92 17.86 5.65
C ILE A 174 21.56 17.13 5.55
N PRO A 175 21.09 16.49 6.64
CA PRO A 175 19.78 15.82 6.67
C PRO A 175 18.66 16.72 6.17
N ASN A 176 17.88 16.26 5.19
CA ASN A 176 16.74 17.04 4.72
C ASN A 176 15.52 16.79 5.62
N GLY A 177 15.30 17.72 6.56
CA GLY A 177 14.16 17.66 7.48
C GLY A 177 12.80 17.55 6.77
N LEU A 178 12.66 18.12 5.56
CA LEU A 178 11.42 18.02 4.78
C LEU A 178 11.06 16.56 4.45
N MET A 179 12.06 15.71 4.21
CA MET A 179 11.87 14.32 3.81
C MET A 179 11.28 13.44 4.93
N LEU A 180 11.40 13.89 6.18
CA LEU A 180 10.81 13.22 7.34
C LEU A 180 9.32 13.57 7.49
N LEU A 181 8.87 14.72 6.98
CA LEU A 181 7.47 15.15 7.11
C LEU A 181 6.57 14.49 6.05
N PRO A 182 5.26 14.31 6.32
CA PRO A 182 4.29 13.74 5.39
C PRO A 182 4.22 14.38 3.98
N PRO A 183 4.37 15.71 3.79
CA PRO A 183 4.34 16.34 2.47
C PRO A 183 5.38 15.76 1.50
N SER A 184 6.54 15.33 1.98
CA SER A 184 7.57 14.72 1.13
C SER A 184 7.11 13.43 0.46
N ALA A 185 6.33 12.60 1.16
CA ALA A 185 5.83 11.35 0.61
C ALA A 185 4.85 11.59 -0.54
N PHE A 186 4.06 12.66 -0.50
CA PHE A 186 3.23 13.05 -1.64
C PHE A 186 4.07 13.39 -2.88
N PHE A 187 5.17 14.13 -2.71
CA PHE A 187 6.08 14.45 -3.82
C PHE A 187 6.74 13.19 -4.38
N VAL A 188 7.26 12.31 -3.52
CA VAL A 188 7.93 11.07 -3.95
C VAL A 188 6.94 10.14 -4.66
N ILE A 189 5.75 9.92 -4.09
CA ILE A 189 4.70 9.10 -4.71
C ILE A 189 4.25 9.74 -6.03
N GLY A 190 4.05 11.06 -6.07
CA GLY A 190 3.64 11.78 -7.29
C GLY A 190 4.66 11.67 -8.42
N LEU A 191 5.95 11.86 -8.12
CA LEU A 191 7.04 11.70 -9.10
C LEU A 191 7.16 10.25 -9.58
N MET A 192 6.98 9.28 -8.69
CA MET A 192 6.99 7.87 -9.04
C MET A 192 5.79 7.49 -9.91
N ILE A 193 4.58 7.96 -9.61
CA ILE A 193 3.39 7.78 -10.46
C ILE A 193 3.64 8.43 -11.83
N TRP A 194 4.20 9.64 -11.88
CA TRP A 194 4.54 10.32 -13.13
C TRP A 194 5.53 9.50 -13.97
N ALA A 195 6.59 8.97 -13.36
CA ALA A 195 7.57 8.12 -14.04
C ALA A 195 6.91 6.85 -14.62
N ILE A 196 6.08 6.17 -13.83
CA ILE A 196 5.37 4.95 -14.25
C ILE A 196 4.40 5.25 -15.40
N ARG A 197 3.59 6.31 -15.29
CA ARG A 197 2.61 6.69 -16.34
C ARG A 197 3.28 7.22 -17.61
N THR A 198 4.48 7.81 -17.50
CA THR A 198 5.28 8.21 -18.67
C THR A 198 5.77 6.99 -19.45
N TRP A 199 6.16 5.93 -18.73
CA TRP A 199 6.60 4.67 -19.35
C TRP A 199 5.42 3.83 -19.86
N LYS A 200 4.34 3.71 -19.08
CA LYS A 200 3.11 2.98 -19.42
C LYS A 200 1.96 3.93 -19.69
N LYS A 201 1.92 4.48 -20.90
CA LYS A 201 0.86 5.40 -21.37
C LYS A 201 -0.54 4.80 -21.35
N GLU A 202 -0.66 3.47 -21.30
CA GLU A 202 -1.94 2.75 -21.17
C GLU A 202 -2.67 3.08 -19.85
N GLN A 203 -1.95 3.49 -18.81
CA GLN A 203 -2.52 3.88 -17.51
C GLN A 203 -2.97 5.34 -17.44
N VAL A 204 -2.81 6.10 -18.53
CA VAL A 204 -3.24 7.51 -18.59
C VAL A 204 -4.73 7.53 -18.91
N GLU A 205 -5.54 7.78 -17.89
CA GLU A 205 -6.98 7.99 -18.04
C GLU A 205 -7.25 9.16 -18.99
N LYS A 206 -8.23 8.96 -19.89
CA LYS A 206 -8.70 10.06 -20.74
C LYS A 206 -9.44 11.05 -19.84
N PRO A 207 -9.28 12.37 -20.05
CA PRO A 207 -10.03 13.34 -19.29
C PRO A 207 -11.53 13.15 -19.52
N ASP A 208 -12.28 12.90 -18.44
CA ASP A 208 -13.74 12.74 -18.48
C ASP A 208 -14.46 13.99 -18.99
N TYR A 209 -13.83 15.15 -18.85
CA TYR A 209 -14.31 16.43 -19.35
C TYR A 209 -13.25 17.06 -20.25
N GLN A 210 -13.62 17.32 -21.50
CA GLN A 210 -12.88 18.29 -22.32
C GLN A 210 -13.31 19.68 -21.88
N ILE A 211 -12.36 20.53 -21.51
CA ILE A 211 -12.64 21.95 -21.26
C ILE A 211 -13.22 22.49 -22.57
N HIS A 212 -14.52 22.82 -22.60
CA HIS A 212 -15.15 23.43 -23.76
C HIS A 212 -14.29 24.62 -24.18
N GLN A 213 -13.77 24.60 -25.41
CA GLN A 213 -13.15 25.78 -25.98
C GLN A 213 -14.22 26.86 -26.00
N VAL A 214 -14.02 27.92 -25.22
CA VAL A 214 -14.86 29.11 -25.27
C VAL A 214 -14.71 29.64 -26.69
N HIS A 215 -15.70 29.40 -27.55
CA HIS A 215 -15.83 30.16 -28.78
C HIS A 215 -16.01 31.61 -28.33
N ARG A 216 -14.93 32.39 -28.39
CA ARG A 216 -15.01 33.83 -28.34
C ARG A 216 -15.73 34.24 -29.62
N THR A 217 -17.06 34.21 -29.61
CA THR A 217 -17.87 34.89 -30.62
C THR A 217 -17.50 36.37 -30.52
N GLU A 218 -16.71 36.79 -31.49
CA GLU A 218 -16.59 38.12 -32.05
C GLU A 218 -17.16 39.25 -31.19
N VAL A 219 -16.24 40.00 -30.57
CA VAL A 219 -16.49 41.40 -30.24
C VAL A 219 -16.15 42.19 -31.50
N LEU A 220 -17.17 42.50 -32.29
CA LEU A 220 -17.19 43.58 -33.27
C LEU A 220 -18.34 44.51 -32.91
#